data_AF-A0A9E3W1R5-F1
#
_entry.id   AF-A0A9E3W1R5-F1
#
_cell.length_a   1.000
_cell.length_b   1.000
_cell.length_c   1.000
_cell.angle_alpha   90.00
_cell.angle_beta   90.00
_cell.angle_gamma   90.00
#
_symmetry.space_group_name_H-M   'P 1'
#
loop_
_entity.id
_entity.type
_entity.pdbx_description
1 polymer ?
#
loop_
_entity_poly.entity_id
_entity_poly.type
_entity_poly.pdbx_seq_one_letter_code
_entity_poly.pdbx_strand_id
1 'polypeptide(L)'
;MQNKGAIKVFAIAFAIVSLYQLSFTFISQKIERDAVAYATSEVTENLANKLAQGDELMYGHYLDSITKARQTYYLDSMENQVVYNILIDKYTFRDVKEREINLGLDLKGGMNVVLEVSVSDIIQALSGDSKDEVFVEAMQMAKEKQRNSQQDFVTLFGESFKEADPNASLASIFLFEFKDKGITVNSTN
;
A
#
# COMPACT_ATOMS: atom_id res chain seq x y z
N MET A 1 2.93 -53.67 -11.42
CA MET A 1 1.99 -52.87 -12.26
C MET A 1 0.57 -52.73 -11.67
N GLN A 2 0.29 -53.29 -10.48
CA GLN A 2 -1.08 -53.36 -9.91
C GLN A 2 -1.67 -52.02 -9.40
N ASN A 3 -0.86 -51.04 -8.98
CA ASN A 3 -1.41 -49.76 -8.47
C ASN A 3 -1.75 -48.75 -9.58
N LYS A 4 -1.49 -49.06 -10.87
CA LYS A 4 -1.73 -48.11 -11.97
C LYS A 4 -3.21 -47.76 -12.17
N GLY A 5 -4.12 -48.70 -11.88
CA GLY A 5 -5.56 -48.47 -11.96
C GLY A 5 -6.07 -47.52 -10.88
N ALA A 6 -5.70 -47.78 -9.62
CA ALA A 6 -6.07 -46.93 -8.48
C ALA A 6 -5.53 -45.50 -8.65
N ILE A 7 -4.27 -45.34 -9.06
CA ILE A 7 -3.66 -44.02 -9.29
C ILE A 7 -4.44 -43.23 -10.36
N LYS A 8 -4.88 -43.87 -11.45
CA LYS A 8 -5.68 -43.19 -12.48
C LYS A 8 -7.04 -42.72 -11.97
N VAL A 9 -7.72 -43.54 -11.16
CA VAL A 9 -9.02 -43.16 -10.58
C VAL A 9 -8.85 -41.96 -9.65
N PHE A 10 -7.85 -41.98 -8.76
CA PHE A 10 -7.56 -40.84 -7.89
C PHE A 10 -7.17 -39.58 -8.66
N ALA A 11 -6.38 -39.70 -9.72
CA ALA A 11 -6.00 -38.57 -10.56
C ALA A 11 -7.21 -37.94 -11.26
N ILE A 12 -8.14 -38.75 -11.78
CA ILE A 12 -9.37 -38.27 -12.42
C ILE A 12 -10.27 -37.59 -11.39
N ALA A 13 -10.47 -38.19 -10.22
CA ALA A 13 -11.27 -37.59 -9.15
C ALA A 13 -10.69 -36.24 -8.70
N PHE A 14 -9.36 -36.17 -8.52
CA PHE A 14 -8.67 -34.93 -8.18
C PHE A 14 -8.82 -33.87 -9.28
N ALA A 15 -8.69 -34.25 -10.56
CA ALA A 15 -8.90 -33.32 -11.67
C ALA A 15 -10.32 -32.74 -11.69
N ILE A 16 -11.35 -33.55 -11.40
CA ILE A 16 -12.74 -33.09 -11.31
C ILE A 16 -12.90 -32.08 -10.16
N VAL A 17 -12.35 -32.37 -8.99
CA VAL A 17 -12.40 -31.44 -7.84
C VAL A 17 -11.67 -30.13 -8.15
N SER A 18 -10.51 -30.19 -8.79
CA SER A 18 -9.77 -28.99 -9.19
C SER A 18 -10.53 -28.15 -10.21
N LEU A 19 -11.19 -28.79 -11.19
CA LEU A 19 -12.05 -28.08 -12.16
C LEU A 19 -13.26 -27.43 -11.47
N TYR A 20 -13.85 -28.10 -10.48
CA TYR A 20 -14.93 -27.55 -9.67
C TYR A 20 -14.48 -26.32 -8.87
N GLN A 21 -13.29 -26.33 -8.26
CA GLN A 21 -12.78 -25.14 -7.56
C GLN A 21 -12.44 -24.00 -8.53
N LEU A 22 -11.83 -24.33 -9.67
CA LEU A 22 -11.43 -23.33 -10.67
C LEU A 22 -12.64 -22.65 -11.32
N SER A 23 -13.77 -23.36 -11.46
CA SER A 23 -14.97 -22.79 -12.08
C SER A 23 -15.54 -21.62 -11.27
N PHE A 24 -15.49 -21.64 -9.93
CA PHE A 24 -15.90 -20.51 -9.10
C PHE A 24 -15.04 -19.28 -9.36
N THR A 25 -13.71 -19.45 -9.37
CA THR A 25 -12.78 -18.37 -9.70
C THR A 25 -13.05 -17.79 -11.08
N PHE A 26 -13.33 -18.63 -12.08
CA PHE A 26 -13.65 -18.17 -13.43
C PHE A 26 -14.92 -17.31 -13.49
N ILE A 27 -15.99 -17.72 -12.77
CA ILE A 27 -17.24 -16.95 -12.72
C ILE A 27 -17.07 -15.65 -11.94
N SER A 28 -16.37 -15.69 -10.79
CA SER A 28 -16.01 -14.50 -10.01
C SER A 28 -15.31 -13.47 -10.88
N GLN A 29 -14.23 -13.87 -11.55
CA GLN A 29 -13.45 -13.01 -12.44
C GLN A 29 -14.28 -12.45 -13.61
N LYS A 30 -15.27 -13.20 -14.10
CA LYS A 30 -16.16 -12.71 -15.17
C LYS A 30 -16.97 -11.50 -14.69
N ILE A 31 -17.59 -11.61 -13.51
CA ILE A 31 -18.41 -10.54 -12.94
C ILE A 31 -17.55 -9.35 -12.53
N GLU A 32 -16.35 -9.60 -12.01
CA GLU A 32 -15.40 -8.51 -11.72
C GLU A 32 -14.98 -7.75 -12.97
N ARG A 33 -14.76 -8.44 -14.10
CA ARG A 33 -14.52 -7.78 -15.40
C ARG A 33 -15.72 -6.94 -15.85
N ASP A 34 -16.94 -7.45 -15.66
CA ASP A 34 -18.15 -6.70 -15.98
C ASP A 34 -18.29 -5.45 -15.08
N ALA A 35 -17.92 -5.55 -13.81
CA ALA A 35 -17.89 -4.43 -12.86
C ALA A 35 -16.86 -3.37 -13.26
N VAL A 36 -15.67 -3.77 -13.70
CA VAL A 36 -14.65 -2.87 -14.22
C VAL A 36 -15.16 -2.16 -15.48
N ALA A 37 -15.76 -2.90 -16.43
CA ALA A 37 -16.30 -2.30 -17.64
C ALA A 37 -17.42 -1.27 -17.36
N TYR A 38 -18.27 -1.52 -16.36
CA TYR A 38 -19.27 -0.55 -15.89
C TYR A 38 -18.62 0.70 -15.28
N ALA A 39 -17.54 0.51 -14.53
CA ALA A 39 -16.82 1.57 -13.84
C ALA A 39 -15.98 2.44 -14.78
N THR A 40 -15.40 1.89 -15.84
CA THR A 40 -14.56 2.60 -16.83
C THR A 40 -15.37 3.12 -18.03
N SER A 41 -16.64 3.46 -17.82
CA SER A 41 -17.50 3.99 -18.87
C SER A 41 -17.24 5.47 -19.14
N GLU A 42 -17.62 5.96 -20.32
CA GLU A 42 -17.50 7.39 -20.70
C GLU A 42 -18.16 8.34 -19.68
N VAL A 43 -19.17 7.86 -18.95
CA VAL A 43 -19.81 8.61 -17.86
C VAL A 43 -18.82 8.98 -16.76
N THR A 44 -17.93 8.04 -16.41
CA THR A 44 -16.89 8.21 -15.38
C THR A 44 -15.87 9.24 -15.83
N GLU A 45 -15.39 9.15 -17.07
CA GLU A 45 -14.43 10.10 -17.63
C GLU A 45 -15.02 11.50 -17.71
N ASN A 46 -16.25 11.64 -18.19
CA ASN A 46 -16.94 12.93 -18.25
C ASN A 46 -17.14 13.55 -16.86
N LEU A 47 -17.42 12.73 -15.84
CA LEU A 47 -17.56 13.22 -14.47
C LEU A 47 -16.20 13.64 -13.89
N ALA A 48 -15.16 12.85 -14.09
CA ALA A 48 -13.80 13.18 -13.66
C ALA A 48 -13.31 14.48 -14.31
N ASN A 49 -13.54 14.66 -15.62
CA ASN A 49 -13.22 15.89 -16.35
C ASN A 49 -13.94 17.12 -15.78
N LYS A 50 -15.23 16.99 -15.44
CA LYS A 50 -16.00 18.08 -14.82
C LYS A 50 -15.46 18.46 -13.45
N LEU A 51 -15.05 17.49 -12.64
CA LEU A 51 -14.55 17.72 -11.28
C LEU A 51 -13.11 18.27 -11.28
N ALA A 52 -12.30 17.86 -12.25
CA ALA A 52 -10.91 18.29 -12.38
C ALA A 52 -10.74 19.76 -12.80
N GLN A 53 -11.76 20.36 -13.44
CA GLN A 53 -11.74 21.77 -13.87
C GLN A 53 -10.50 22.16 -14.71
N GLY A 54 -9.91 21.20 -15.44
CA GLY A 54 -8.73 21.41 -16.27
C GLY A 54 -7.38 21.13 -15.58
N ASP A 55 -7.36 20.73 -14.31
CA ASP A 55 -6.16 20.26 -13.62
C ASP A 55 -5.92 18.77 -13.93
N GLU A 56 -4.81 18.49 -14.64
CA GLU A 56 -4.45 17.15 -15.13
C GLU A 56 -4.09 16.16 -14.00
N LEU A 57 -3.49 16.63 -12.91
CA LEU A 57 -3.16 15.78 -11.77
C LEU A 57 -4.42 15.40 -10.98
N MET A 58 -5.31 16.37 -10.79
CA MET A 58 -6.58 16.14 -10.12
C MET A 58 -7.49 15.22 -10.94
N TYR A 59 -7.43 15.29 -12.28
CA TYR A 59 -8.18 14.39 -13.16
C TYR A 59 -7.89 12.93 -12.87
N GLY A 60 -6.61 12.54 -12.79
CA GLY A 60 -6.22 11.16 -12.49
C GLY A 60 -6.76 10.68 -11.14
N HIS A 61 -6.66 11.52 -10.10
CA HIS A 61 -7.16 11.20 -8.77
C HIS A 61 -8.69 11.04 -8.73
N TYR A 62 -9.43 11.95 -9.38
CA TYR A 62 -10.88 11.87 -9.46
C TYR A 62 -11.33 10.66 -10.29
N LEU A 63 -10.65 10.38 -11.40
CA LEU A 63 -10.97 9.23 -12.25
C LEU A 63 -10.84 7.92 -11.48
N ASP A 64 -9.73 7.72 -10.76
CA ASP A 64 -9.51 6.53 -9.93
C ASP A 64 -10.59 6.41 -8.84
N SER A 65 -10.83 7.50 -8.11
CA SER A 65 -11.81 7.54 -7.02
C SER A 65 -13.23 7.20 -7.49
N ILE A 66 -13.67 7.78 -8.61
CA ILE A 66 -15.01 7.55 -9.16
C ILE A 66 -15.12 6.13 -9.73
N THR A 67 -14.09 5.67 -10.46
CA THR A 67 -14.05 4.31 -11.01
C THR A 67 -14.23 3.30 -9.88
N LYS A 68 -13.45 3.43 -8.81
CA LYS A 68 -13.54 2.56 -7.64
C LYS A 68 -14.92 2.58 -6.99
N ALA A 69 -15.50 3.76 -6.77
CA ALA A 69 -16.84 3.89 -6.18
C ALA A 69 -17.91 3.22 -7.04
N ARG A 70 -17.86 3.40 -8.36
CA ARG A 70 -18.80 2.78 -9.31
C ARG A 70 -18.63 1.27 -9.39
N GLN A 71 -17.39 0.79 -9.36
CA GLN A 71 -17.09 -0.65 -9.34
C GLN A 71 -17.67 -1.30 -8.08
N THR A 72 -17.41 -0.71 -6.90
CA THR A 72 -17.96 -1.21 -5.64
C THR A 72 -19.49 -1.20 -5.65
N TYR A 73 -20.12 -0.14 -6.16
CA TYR A 73 -21.58 -0.07 -6.29
C TYR A 73 -22.16 -1.20 -7.15
N TYR A 74 -21.50 -1.52 -8.28
CA TYR A 74 -21.92 -2.63 -9.13
C TYR A 74 -21.79 -3.98 -8.41
N LEU A 75 -20.66 -4.21 -7.74
CA LEU A 75 -20.40 -5.46 -7.02
C LEU A 75 -21.39 -5.65 -5.85
N ASP A 76 -21.69 -4.59 -5.12
CA ASP A 76 -22.69 -4.57 -4.05
C ASP A 76 -24.09 -4.93 -4.58
N SER A 77 -24.47 -4.35 -5.71
CA SER A 77 -25.74 -4.66 -6.38
C SER A 77 -25.83 -6.12 -6.86
N MET A 78 -24.70 -6.72 -7.18
CA MET A 78 -24.60 -8.11 -7.67
C MET A 78 -24.46 -9.14 -6.55
N GLU A 79 -24.11 -8.73 -5.32
CA GLU A 79 -23.73 -9.62 -4.22
C GLU A 79 -24.73 -10.77 -3.99
N ASN A 80 -26.02 -10.44 -3.94
CA ASN A 80 -27.10 -11.40 -3.65
C ASN A 80 -27.73 -12.02 -4.90
N GLN A 81 -27.25 -11.68 -6.10
CA GLN A 81 -27.79 -12.23 -7.35
C GLN A 81 -27.24 -13.64 -7.59
N VAL A 82 -28.09 -14.56 -8.05
CA VAL A 82 -27.67 -15.91 -8.44
C VAL A 82 -26.93 -15.84 -9.78
N VAL A 83 -25.63 -16.11 -9.75
CA VAL A 83 -24.75 -15.97 -10.92
C VAL A 83 -24.14 -17.29 -11.39
N TYR A 84 -24.23 -18.34 -10.57
CA TYR A 84 -23.71 -19.65 -10.93
C TYR A 84 -24.69 -20.76 -10.54
N ASN A 85 -25.07 -21.59 -11.52
CA ASN A 85 -26.01 -22.68 -11.34
C ASN A 85 -25.39 -23.95 -11.93
N ILE A 86 -25.16 -24.96 -11.09
CA ILE A 86 -24.46 -26.20 -11.46
C ILE A 86 -25.35 -27.44 -11.39
N LEU A 87 -26.63 -27.31 -11.75
CA LEU A 87 -27.66 -28.36 -11.73
C LEU A 87 -28.02 -28.90 -10.32
N ILE A 88 -27.03 -29.07 -9.46
CA ILE A 88 -27.15 -29.58 -8.09
C ILE A 88 -27.48 -28.46 -7.12
N ASP A 89 -26.94 -27.26 -7.34
CA ASP A 89 -27.09 -26.13 -6.44
C ASP A 89 -26.94 -24.79 -7.19
N LYS A 90 -27.42 -23.71 -6.55
CA LYS A 90 -27.37 -22.34 -7.05
C LYS A 90 -26.55 -21.49 -6.09
N TYR A 91 -25.63 -20.72 -6.65
CA TYR A 91 -24.71 -19.88 -5.90
C TYR A 91 -24.92 -18.41 -6.28
N THR A 92 -25.03 -17.58 -5.25
CA THR A 92 -25.00 -16.12 -5.39
C THR A 92 -23.59 -15.64 -5.69
N PHE A 93 -23.43 -14.38 -6.10
CA PHE A 93 -22.10 -13.82 -6.31
C PHE A 93 -21.27 -13.86 -5.02
N ARG A 94 -21.88 -13.59 -3.87
CA ARG A 94 -21.23 -13.74 -2.56
C ARG A 94 -20.70 -15.16 -2.35
N ASP A 95 -21.52 -16.18 -2.59
CA ASP A 95 -21.12 -17.57 -2.38
C ASP A 95 -19.99 -17.98 -3.35
N VAL A 96 -20.03 -17.48 -4.58
CA VAL A 96 -18.96 -17.69 -5.57
C VAL A 96 -17.67 -17.00 -5.12
N LYS A 97 -17.78 -15.80 -4.54
CA LYS A 97 -16.63 -15.03 -4.09
C LYS A 97 -15.94 -15.66 -2.87
N GLU A 98 -16.71 -16.19 -1.93
CA GLU A 98 -16.18 -16.93 -0.78
C GLU A 98 -15.47 -18.23 -1.18
N ARG A 99 -15.90 -18.85 -2.29
CA ARG A 99 -15.31 -20.08 -2.84
C ARG A 99 -14.19 -19.82 -3.85
N GLU A 100 -13.92 -18.57 -4.16
CA GLU A 100 -12.81 -18.19 -5.03
C GLU A 100 -11.48 -18.60 -4.39
N ILE A 101 -10.53 -18.99 -5.23
CA ILE A 101 -9.17 -19.29 -4.78
C ILE A 101 -8.53 -18.00 -4.26
N ASN A 102 -7.93 -18.05 -3.07
CA ASN A 102 -7.12 -16.95 -2.54
C ASN A 102 -5.87 -16.77 -3.39
N LEU A 103 -5.92 -15.83 -4.32
CA LEU A 103 -4.81 -15.44 -5.17
C LEU A 103 -3.86 -14.53 -4.39
N GLY A 104 -2.55 -14.79 -4.50
CA GLY A 104 -1.52 -13.88 -4.00
C GLY A 104 -1.49 -12.56 -4.76
N LEU A 105 -0.74 -11.58 -4.24
CA LEU A 105 -0.64 -10.23 -4.81
C LEU A 105 -0.19 -10.22 -6.27
N ASP A 106 0.70 -11.14 -6.64
CA ASP A 106 1.19 -11.31 -8.01
C ASP A 106 0.07 -11.67 -9.00
N LEU A 107 -0.92 -12.44 -8.54
CA LEU A 107 -2.02 -12.94 -9.38
C LEU A 107 -3.29 -12.09 -9.28
N LYS A 108 -3.57 -11.49 -8.12
CA LYS A 108 -4.73 -10.61 -7.92
C LYS A 108 -4.43 -9.15 -8.30
N GLY A 109 -3.15 -8.78 -8.35
CA GLY A 109 -2.72 -7.40 -8.48
C GLY A 109 -2.91 -6.64 -7.17
N GLY A 110 -2.01 -5.71 -6.90
CA GLY A 110 -2.07 -4.81 -5.76
C GLY A 110 -0.68 -4.37 -5.34
N MET A 111 -0.62 -3.38 -4.44
CA MET A 111 0.63 -2.82 -3.96
C MET A 111 0.76 -3.11 -2.46
N ASN A 112 1.81 -3.84 -2.07
CA ASN A 112 2.21 -3.91 -0.68
C ASN A 112 3.16 -2.74 -0.40
N VAL A 113 2.64 -1.66 0.20
CA VAL A 113 3.48 -0.53 0.65
C VAL A 113 3.71 -0.68 2.15
N VAL A 114 4.96 -0.84 2.53
CA VAL A 114 5.40 -0.57 3.90
C VAL A 114 5.92 0.85 3.90
N LEU A 115 5.22 1.76 4.59
CA LEU A 115 5.70 3.12 4.78
C LEU A 115 6.74 3.09 5.90
N GLU A 116 8.01 3.15 5.54
CA GLU A 116 9.08 3.37 6.50
C GLU A 116 9.20 4.86 6.77
N VAL A 117 9.13 5.26 8.05
CA VAL A 117 9.35 6.64 8.45
C VAL A 117 10.86 6.85 8.55
N SER A 118 11.39 7.74 7.72
CA SER A 118 12.80 8.12 7.80
C SER A 118 13.05 8.92 9.08
N VAL A 119 13.91 8.39 9.96
CA VAL A 119 14.31 9.09 11.20
C VAL A 119 14.99 10.43 10.88
N SER A 120 15.70 10.53 9.76
CA SER A 120 16.34 11.79 9.35
C SER A 120 15.32 12.90 9.08
N ASP A 121 14.15 12.52 8.55
CA ASP A 121 13.13 13.47 8.18
C ASP A 121 12.37 13.95 9.42
N ILE A 122 12.27 13.10 10.45
CA ILE A 122 11.81 13.49 11.78
C ILE A 122 12.78 14.52 12.39
N ILE A 123 14.08 14.26 12.39
CA ILE A 123 15.07 15.20 12.94
C ILE A 123 15.04 16.55 12.19
N GLN A 124 14.88 16.52 10.86
CA GLN A 124 14.71 17.71 10.03
C GLN A 124 13.42 18.49 10.37
N ALA A 125 12.30 17.79 10.55
CA ALA A 125 11.03 18.43 10.91
C ALA A 125 11.08 19.05 12.32
N LEU A 126 11.68 18.34 13.28
CA LEU A 126 11.84 18.82 14.66
C LEU A 126 12.78 20.02 14.78
N SER A 127 13.70 20.20 13.82
CA SER A 127 14.57 21.39 13.76
C SER A 127 13.87 22.61 13.15
N GLY A 128 12.61 22.47 12.71
CA GLY A 128 11.87 23.54 12.03
C GLY A 128 12.47 23.89 10.66
N ASP A 129 12.98 22.90 9.95
CA ASP A 129 13.73 23.08 8.69
C ASP A 129 14.95 24.00 8.83
N SER A 130 15.71 23.79 9.92
CA SER A 130 16.93 24.57 10.18
C SER A 130 17.91 24.52 9.00
N LYS A 131 18.47 25.69 8.67
CA LYS A 131 19.49 25.89 7.63
C LYS A 131 20.88 26.13 8.22
N ASP A 132 21.05 25.85 9.50
CA ASP A 132 22.33 25.94 10.18
C ASP A 132 23.36 25.03 9.48
N GLU A 133 24.54 25.58 9.17
CA GLU A 133 25.56 24.88 8.38
C GLU A 133 26.04 23.61 9.10
N VAL A 134 26.25 23.70 10.42
CA VAL A 134 26.69 22.56 11.26
C VAL A 134 25.61 21.49 11.32
N PHE A 135 24.33 21.89 11.44
CA PHE A 135 23.21 20.95 11.41
C PHE A 135 23.09 20.20 10.08
N VAL A 136 23.15 20.90 8.96
CA VAL A 136 23.04 20.30 7.62
C VAL A 136 24.23 19.37 7.33
N GLU A 137 25.44 19.80 7.71
CA GLU A 137 26.65 18.98 7.59
C GLU A 137 26.56 17.73 8.46
N ALA A 138 26.13 17.85 9.72
CA ALA A 138 25.92 16.72 10.62
C ALA A 138 24.88 15.73 10.08
N MET A 139 23.78 16.22 9.51
CA MET A 139 22.75 15.40 8.87
C MET A 139 23.28 14.64 7.65
N GLN A 140 24.13 15.27 6.85
CA GLN A 140 24.77 14.61 5.70
C GLN A 140 25.79 13.56 6.15
N MET A 141 26.67 13.90 7.09
CA MET A 141 27.65 12.97 7.64
C MET A 141 26.99 11.77 8.31
N ALA A 142 25.90 11.98 9.06
CA ALA A 142 25.15 10.89 9.67
C ALA A 142 24.52 9.96 8.62
N LYS A 143 23.99 10.50 7.53
CA LYS A 143 23.47 9.71 6.39
C LYS A 143 24.58 8.89 5.73
N GLU A 144 25.77 9.46 5.57
CA GLU A 144 26.92 8.75 5.00
C GLU A 144 27.43 7.65 5.94
N LYS A 145 27.51 7.91 7.26
CA LYS A 145 27.88 6.90 8.26
C LYS A 145 26.85 5.78 8.35
N GLN A 146 25.55 6.09 8.25
CA GLN A 146 24.48 5.08 8.29
C GLN A 146 24.57 4.09 7.13
N ARG A 147 25.09 4.51 5.95
CA ARG A 147 25.29 3.58 4.82
C ARG A 147 26.29 2.47 5.14
N ASN A 148 27.22 2.73 6.06
CA ASN A 148 28.31 1.83 6.41
C ASN A 148 28.18 1.26 7.85
N SER A 149 27.10 1.58 8.57
CA SER A 149 26.91 1.24 9.98
C SER A 149 25.50 0.71 10.24
N GLN A 150 25.37 -0.20 11.21
CA GLN A 150 24.06 -0.65 11.72
C GLN A 150 23.60 0.17 12.94
N GLN A 151 24.36 1.20 13.31
CA GLN A 151 24.05 2.05 14.46
C GLN A 151 22.84 2.95 14.16
N ASP A 152 22.08 3.27 15.21
CA ASP A 152 20.88 4.11 15.12
C ASP A 152 21.20 5.52 14.59
N PHE A 153 20.34 6.05 13.72
CA PHE A 153 20.55 7.34 13.06
C PHE A 153 20.70 8.50 14.05
N VAL A 154 19.94 8.51 15.16
CA VAL A 154 20.00 9.58 16.16
C VAL A 154 21.38 9.61 16.81
N THR A 155 21.97 8.43 17.02
CA THR A 155 23.30 8.31 17.61
C THR A 155 24.36 8.81 16.63
N LEU A 156 24.30 8.36 15.37
CA LEU A 156 25.21 8.82 14.32
C LEU A 156 25.12 10.33 14.09
N PHE A 157 23.91 10.89 14.15
CA PHE A 157 23.68 12.33 14.09
C PHE A 157 24.33 13.06 15.27
N GLY A 158 24.12 12.62 16.51
CA GLY A 158 24.74 13.24 17.67
C GLY A 158 26.27 13.19 17.66
N GLU A 159 26.86 12.11 17.17
CA GLU A 159 28.31 11.99 16.96
C GLU A 159 28.81 12.94 15.87
N SER A 160 28.17 12.93 14.70
CA SER A 160 28.51 13.81 13.59
C SER A 160 28.33 15.30 13.92
N PHE A 161 27.35 15.66 14.75
CA PHE A 161 27.16 17.03 15.20
C PHE A 161 28.32 17.52 16.10
N LYS A 162 28.78 16.66 17.02
CA LYS A 162 29.94 16.95 17.87
C LYS A 162 31.25 17.00 17.07
N GLU A 163 31.36 16.20 16.01
CA GLU A 163 32.51 16.18 15.12
C GLU A 163 32.57 17.43 14.22
N ALA A 164 31.41 17.91 13.74
CA ALA A 164 31.30 19.13 12.94
C ALA A 164 31.70 20.38 13.74
N ASP A 165 31.15 20.54 14.95
CA ASP A 165 31.58 21.59 15.88
C ASP A 165 31.35 21.17 17.35
N PRO A 166 32.43 20.97 18.13
CA PRO A 166 32.35 20.67 19.55
C PRO A 166 31.64 21.74 20.40
N ASN A 167 31.55 22.98 19.92
CA ASN A 167 30.94 24.11 20.64
C ASN A 167 29.51 24.42 20.18
N ALA A 168 29.01 23.77 19.12
CA ALA A 168 27.66 23.99 18.63
C ALA A 168 26.62 23.45 19.64
N SER A 169 25.46 24.10 19.74
CA SER A 169 24.41 23.72 20.69
C SER A 169 23.22 23.15 19.95
N LEU A 170 22.82 21.91 20.26
CA LEU A 170 21.57 21.33 19.77
C LEU A 170 20.35 22.11 20.30
N ALA A 171 20.48 22.70 21.48
CA ALA A 171 19.40 23.47 22.07
C ALA A 171 19.03 24.69 21.22
N SER A 172 19.96 25.32 20.47
CA SER A 172 19.62 26.45 19.60
C SER A 172 18.79 26.04 18.37
N ILE A 173 18.98 24.80 17.89
CA ILE A 173 18.31 24.26 16.71
C ILE A 173 16.92 23.70 17.06
N PHE A 174 16.81 23.01 18.20
CA PHE A 174 15.60 22.30 18.60
C PHE A 174 14.75 23.04 19.63
N LEU A 175 15.12 24.27 20.03
CA LEU A 175 14.45 24.99 21.11
C LEU A 175 12.94 25.10 20.91
N PHE A 176 12.50 25.44 19.70
CA PHE A 176 11.10 25.75 19.42
C PHE A 176 10.19 24.55 19.71
N GLU A 177 10.59 23.37 19.25
CA GLU A 177 9.82 22.13 19.39
C GLU A 177 9.90 21.54 20.81
N PHE A 178 10.98 21.84 21.55
CA PHE A 178 11.23 21.27 22.88
C PHE A 178 11.11 22.25 24.05
N LYS A 179 10.64 23.48 23.80
CA LYS A 179 10.47 24.53 24.83
C LYS A 179 9.57 24.06 25.98
N ASP A 180 8.45 23.42 25.64
CA ASP A 180 7.48 22.91 26.62
C ASP A 180 7.99 21.66 27.37
N LYS A 181 9.10 21.07 26.91
CA LYS A 181 9.80 19.95 27.55
C LYS A 181 10.98 20.38 28.42
N GLY A 182 11.14 21.69 28.67
CA GLY A 182 12.16 22.22 29.56
C GLY A 182 13.55 22.39 28.94
N ILE A 183 13.67 22.30 27.60
CA ILE A 183 14.90 22.70 26.90
C ILE A 183 14.98 24.22 26.89
N THR A 184 16.14 24.74 27.28
CA THR A 184 16.44 26.16 27.31
C THR A 184 17.67 26.45 26.48
N VAL A 185 17.92 27.72 26.16
CA VAL A 185 19.13 28.15 25.42
C VAL A 185 20.45 27.75 26.09
N ASN A 186 20.44 27.42 27.39
CA ASN A 186 21.62 27.00 28.15
C ASN A 186 21.70 25.48 28.35
N SER A 187 20.79 24.71 27.76
CA SER A 187 20.80 23.26 27.85
C SER A 187 22.03 22.68 27.15
N THR A 188 22.65 21.69 27.76
CA THR A 188 23.79 20.95 27.20
C THR A 188 23.33 19.91 26.19
N ASN A 189 24.21 19.56 25.25
CA ASN A 189 24.01 18.51 24.24
C ASN A 189 23.99 17.09 24.79
#